data_AF-A0A8J3PH67-F1
#
_entry.id   AF-A0A8J3PH67-F1
#
_cell.length_a   1.000
_cell.length_b   1.000
_cell.length_c   1.000
_cell.angle_alpha   90.00
_cell.angle_beta   90.00
_cell.angle_gamma   90.00
#
_symmetry.space_group_name_H-M   'P 1'
#
loop_
_entity.id
_entity.type
_entity.pdbx_description
1 polymer ?
#
loop_
_entity_poly.entity_id
_entity_poly.type
_entity_poly.pdbx_seq_one_letter_code
_entity_poly.pdbx_strand_id
1 'polypeptide(L)'
;MRSLWSGGIRRGELGLPVRDNQVLYAVRRDWRHPATHEYLRPRLTEAEAIRAAFADHRYWRRGPMRPRLSVVRISANDLRIHRWRRDCMAPDCPR
;
A
#
# COMPACT_ATOMS: atom_id res chain seq x y z
N MET A 1 22.58 4.47 -9.99
CA MET A 1 22.32 3.11 -9.46
C MET A 1 20.81 2.87 -9.43
N ARG A 2 20.31 2.04 -10.35
CA ARG A 2 18.88 1.71 -10.49
C ARG A 2 18.56 0.56 -9.53
N SER A 3 17.77 0.83 -8.50
CA SER A 3 17.36 -0.20 -7.54
C SER A 3 16.09 -0.89 -8.08
N LEU A 4 16.29 -2.05 -8.71
CA LEU A 4 15.29 -3.00 -9.14
C LEU A 4 14.71 -3.71 -7.91
N TRP A 5 13.60 -3.21 -7.35
CA TRP A 5 12.86 -3.93 -6.30
C TRP A 5 11.69 -4.68 -6.91
N SER A 6 11.99 -5.92 -7.28
CA SER A 6 11.07 -6.98 -7.66
C SER A 6 10.19 -7.36 -6.46
N GLY A 7 9.08 -6.66 -6.34
CA GLY A 7 7.91 -7.04 -5.55
C GLY A 7 6.65 -6.50 -6.20
N GLY A 8 6.66 -6.37 -7.53
CA GLY A 8 5.54 -5.94 -8.32
C GLY A 8 4.51 -7.06 -8.36
N ILE A 9 3.26 -6.71 -8.09
CA ILE A 9 2.15 -7.41 -8.73
C ILE A 9 2.48 -7.37 -10.23
N ARG A 10 2.82 -8.53 -10.79
CA ARG A 10 3.04 -8.63 -12.22
C ARG A 10 1.77 -8.12 -12.89
N ARG A 11 1.95 -7.30 -13.92
CA ARG A 11 0.93 -6.80 -14.85
C ARG A 11 0.13 -7.92 -15.55
N GLY A 12 0.21 -9.18 -15.08
CA GLY A 12 -0.31 -10.38 -15.73
C GLY A 12 -0.79 -11.51 -14.81
N GLU A 13 -0.75 -11.39 -13.46
CA GLU A 13 -1.40 -12.38 -12.57
C GLU A 13 -2.83 -11.98 -12.16
N LEU A 14 -3.27 -10.82 -12.62
CA LEU A 14 -4.66 -10.41 -12.69
C LEU A 14 -4.98 -10.18 -14.17
N GLY A 15 -5.15 -11.27 -14.94
CA GLY A 15 -5.61 -11.20 -16.33
C GLY A 15 -7.05 -10.69 -16.48
N LEU A 16 -7.67 -10.23 -15.39
CA LEU A 16 -8.97 -9.58 -15.38
C LEU A 16 -8.79 -8.12 -14.98
N PRO A 17 -9.45 -7.17 -15.67
CA PRO A 17 -9.45 -5.78 -15.26
C PRO A 17 -9.97 -5.70 -13.81
N VAL A 18 -9.09 -5.30 -12.89
CA VAL A 18 -9.47 -4.97 -11.52
C VAL A 18 -10.51 -3.85 -11.63
N ARG A 19 -11.76 -4.18 -11.33
CA ARG A 19 -12.84 -3.20 -11.38
C ARG A 19 -12.54 -2.10 -10.36
N ASP A 20 -12.86 -0.87 -10.69
CA ASP A 20 -12.65 0.27 -9.80
C ASP A 20 -13.25 0.07 -8.40
N ASN A 21 -14.38 -0.66 -8.32
CA ASN A 21 -15.07 -1.00 -7.07
C ASN A 21 -14.54 -2.26 -6.37
N GLN A 22 -13.51 -2.93 -6.91
CA GLN A 22 -12.93 -4.11 -6.27
C GLN A 22 -12.23 -3.69 -4.97
N VAL A 23 -12.58 -4.37 -3.88
CA VAL A 23 -11.92 -4.18 -2.59
C VAL A 23 -10.60 -4.95 -2.58
N LEU A 24 -9.54 -4.26 -2.20
CA LEU A 24 -8.20 -4.79 -2.01
C LEU A 24 -7.77 -4.59 -0.55
N TYR A 25 -6.76 -5.34 -0.13
CA TYR A 25 -6.06 -5.14 1.12
C TYR A 25 -4.69 -4.52 0.83
N ALA A 26 -4.35 -3.43 1.50
CA ALA A 26 -3.09 -2.73 1.31
C ALA A 26 -2.40 -2.46 2.64
N VAL A 27 -1.07 -2.37 2.60
CA VAL A 27 -0.28 -1.89 3.75
C VAL A 27 -0.29 -0.37 3.72
N ARG A 28 -0.87 0.25 4.74
CA ARG A 28 -0.81 1.70 4.98
C ARG A 28 0.40 1.99 5.85
N ARG A 29 1.22 2.94 5.40
CA ARG A 29 2.34 3.50 6.17
C ARG A 29 2.02 4.91 6.55
N ASP A 30 1.97 5.21 7.84
CA ASP A 30 1.89 6.59 8.34
C ASP A 30 3.26 7.11 8.74
N TRP A 31 3.68 8.17 8.07
CA TRP A 31 4.90 8.91 8.38
C TRP A 31 4.58 10.05 9.34
N ARG A 32 5.45 10.25 10.34
CA ARG A 32 5.30 11.36 11.29
C ARG A 32 5.80 12.69 10.73
N HIS A 33 6.87 12.67 9.95
CA HIS A 33 7.53 13.88 9.43
C HIS A 33 8.06 13.64 8.00
N PRO A 34 7.47 14.29 6.96
CA PRO A 34 6.21 15.04 7.03
C PRO A 34 5.03 14.13 7.43
N ALA A 35 3.98 14.72 8.01
CA ALA A 35 2.78 13.98 8.40
C ALA A 35 2.00 13.58 7.13
N THR A 36 2.23 12.36 6.65
CA THR A 36 1.63 11.83 5.42
C THR A 36 1.48 10.31 5.52
N HIS A 37 0.79 9.70 4.55
CA HIS A 37 0.73 8.26 4.45
C HIS A 37 0.78 7.77 3.01
N GLU A 38 1.19 6.51 2.85
CA GLU A 38 1.23 5.82 1.57
C GLU A 38 0.61 4.43 1.67
N TYR A 39 0.03 3.95 0.56
CA TYR A 39 -0.51 2.61 0.43
C TYR A 39 0.38 1.77 -0.48
N LEU A 40 0.77 0.58 0.01
CA LEU A 40 1.75 -0.27 -0.65
C LEU A 40 1.27 -1.72 -0.70
N ARG A 41 1.87 -2.46 -1.63
CA ARG A 41 1.72 -3.92 -1.78
C ARG A 41 0.24 -4.35 -1.76
N PRO A 42 -0.61 -3.87 -2.68
CA PRO A 42 -2.01 -4.28 -2.71
C PRO A 42 -2.14 -5.78 -2.91
N ARG A 43 -3.12 -6.40 -2.25
CA ARG A 43 -3.38 -7.84 -2.27
C ARG A 43 -4.88 -8.08 -2.35
N LEU A 44 -5.25 -9.25 -2.86
CA LEU A 44 -6.65 -9.69 -2.90
C LEU A 44 -7.13 -10.17 -1.52
N THR A 45 -6.21 -10.62 -0.68
CA THR A 45 -6.54 -11.18 0.63
C THR A 45 -5.85 -10.44 1.77
N GLU A 46 -6.52 -10.43 2.93
CA GLU A 46 -5.99 -9.82 4.15
C GLU A 46 -4.74 -10.53 4.65
N ALA A 47 -4.73 -11.87 4.63
CA ALA A 47 -3.59 -12.67 5.09
C ALA A 47 -2.31 -12.37 4.30
N GLU A 48 -2.43 -12.15 2.99
CA GLU A 48 -1.28 -11.73 2.17
C GLU A 48 -0.81 -10.31 2.52
N ALA A 49 -1.75 -9.39 2.77
CA ALA A 49 -1.42 -8.02 3.19
C ALA A 49 -0.76 -8.00 4.58
N ILE A 50 -1.21 -8.84 5.51
CA ILE A 50 -0.58 -9.02 6.84
C ILE A 50 0.85 -9.54 6.69
N ARG A 51 1.07 -10.60 5.87
CA ARG A 51 2.42 -11.10 5.60
C ARG A 51 3.31 -10.01 5.02
N ALA A 52 2.78 -9.20 4.10
CA ALA A 52 3.47 -8.06 3.54
C ALA A 52 3.78 -6.99 4.59
N ALA A 53 2.85 -6.68 5.51
CA ALA A 53 3.04 -5.72 6.59
C ALA A 53 4.13 -6.16 7.56
N PHE A 54 4.20 -7.45 7.91
CA PHE A 54 5.27 -8.00 8.76
C PHE A 54 6.65 -7.88 8.12
N ALA A 55 6.77 -8.20 6.84
CA ALA A 55 8.02 -8.02 6.11
C ALA A 55 8.45 -6.54 6.08
N ASP A 56 7.48 -5.64 5.96
CA ASP A 56 7.71 -4.20 5.96
C ASP A 56 8.13 -3.66 7.33
N HIS A 57 7.44 -4.10 8.38
CA HIS A 57 7.80 -3.83 9.76
C HIS A 57 9.25 -4.25 10.03
N ARG A 58 9.63 -5.46 9.62
CA ARG A 58 10.99 -5.98 9.82
C ARG A 58 12.05 -5.11 9.15
N TYR A 59 11.76 -4.58 7.95
CA TYR A 59 12.66 -3.67 7.24
C TYR A 59 12.85 -2.35 8.00
N TRP A 60 11.75 -1.71 8.39
CA TRP A 60 11.79 -0.39 9.04
C TRP A 60 12.16 -0.42 10.52
N ARG A 61 12.01 -1.55 11.22
CA ARG A 61 12.26 -1.68 12.66
C ARG A 61 13.64 -1.17 13.09
N ARG A 62 14.64 -1.29 12.22
CA ARG A 62 16.03 -0.91 12.50
C ARG A 62 16.39 0.50 12.02
N GLY A 63 15.50 1.18 11.30
CA GLY A 63 15.75 2.50 10.74
C GLY A 63 15.50 3.65 11.74
N PRO A 64 16.08 4.83 11.48
CA PRO A 64 15.80 6.05 12.24
C PRO A 64 14.41 6.63 11.91
N MET A 65 13.88 6.37 10.71
CA MET A 65 12.50 6.68 10.34
C MET A 65 11.65 5.42 10.44
N ARG A 66 10.60 5.47 11.27
CA ARG A 66 9.72 4.34 11.54
C ARG A 66 8.26 4.72 11.28
N PRO A 67 7.67 4.29 10.15
CA PRO A 67 6.26 4.52 9.92
C PRO A 67 5.42 3.66 10.88
N ARG A 68 4.22 4.13 11.20
CA ARG A 68 3.19 3.22 11.74
C ARG A 68 2.62 2.41 10.58
N LEU A 69 2.40 1.12 10.80
CA LEU A 69 1.93 0.19 9.78
C LEU A 69 0.55 -0.31 10.16
N SER A 70 -0.38 -0.27 9.22
CA SER A 70 -1.68 -0.93 9.32
C SER A 70 -2.02 -1.64 8.02
N VAL A 71 -2.89 -2.64 8.11
CA VAL A 71 -3.52 -3.25 6.94
C VAL A 71 -4.90 -2.61 6.81
N VAL A 72 -5.21 -2.08 5.64
CA VAL A 72 -6.51 -1.45 5.36
C VAL A 72 -7.21 -2.13 4.21
N ARG A 73 -8.54 -2.04 4.20
CA ARG A 73 -9.36 -2.31 3.02
C ARG A 73 -9.48 -1.02 2.23
N ILE A 74 -9.24 -1.09 0.94
CA ILE A 74 -9.27 0.07 0.03
C ILE A 74 -9.82 -0.35 -1.33
N SER A 75 -10.60 0.51 -1.98
CA SER A 75 -11.04 0.24 -3.35
C SER A 75 -9.86 0.36 -4.32
N ALA A 76 -9.91 -0.37 -5.43
CA ALA A 76 -8.91 -0.24 -6.48
C ALA A 76 -8.86 1.18 -7.06
N ASN A 77 -10.01 1.86 -7.16
CA ASN A 77 -10.09 3.24 -7.60
C ASN A 77 -9.39 4.21 -6.65
N ASP A 78 -9.64 4.11 -5.34
CA ASP A 78 -9.00 4.98 -4.36
C ASP A 78 -7.49 4.76 -4.35
N LEU A 79 -7.06 3.50 -4.39
CA LEU A 79 -5.65 3.16 -4.49
C LEU A 79 -4.99 3.73 -5.76
N ARG A 80 -5.72 3.71 -6.89
CA ARG A 80 -5.28 4.35 -8.13
C ARG A 80 -5.15 5.85 -7.94
N ILE A 81 -6.16 6.53 -7.39
CA ILE A 81 -6.12 7.98 -7.10
C ILE A 81 -4.92 8.32 -6.20
N HIS A 82 -4.66 7.51 -5.17
CA HIS A 82 -3.52 7.66 -4.26
C HIS A 82 -2.15 7.51 -4.93
N ARG A 83 -2.05 6.72 -6.01
CA ARG A 83 -0.78 6.60 -6.77
C ARG A 83 -0.48 7.84 -7.60
N TRP A 84 -1.51 8.53 -8.07
CA TRP A 84 -1.36 9.70 -8.95
C TRP A 84 -1.20 11.01 -8.20
N ARG A 85 -1.60 11.07 -6.92
CA ARG A 85 -1.54 12.28 -6.09
C ARG A 85 -0.52 12.11 -4.97
N ARG A 86 0.32 13.13 -4.75
CA ARG A 86 1.30 13.16 -3.64
C ARG A 86 0.65 13.35 -2.27
N ASP A 87 -0.53 13.97 -2.23
CA ASP A 87 -1.27 14.27 -1.01
C ASP A 87 -2.58 13.46 -0.95
N CYS A 88 -2.90 12.85 0.20
CA CYS A 88 -4.21 12.20 0.40
C CYS A 88 -5.29 13.29 0.42
N MET A 89 -6.12 13.28 -0.62
CA MET A 89 -7.34 14.09 -0.74
C MET A 89 -8.58 13.21 -1.01
N ALA A 90 -8.45 11.88 -0.82
CA ALA A 90 -9.61 11.00 -0.93
C ALA A 90 -10.58 11.34 0.22
N PRO A 91 -11.84 11.68 -0.07
CA PRO A 91 -12.81 12.08 0.97
C PRO A 91 -13.01 10.97 2.01
N ASP A 92 -12.89 9.70 1.60
CA ASP A 92 -13.03 8.51 2.44
C ASP A 92 -11.69 7.78 2.66
N CYS A 93 -10.58 8.51 2.71
CA CYS A 93 -9.22 7.98 2.91
C CYS A 93 -9.19 7.04 4.14
N PRO A 94 -8.95 5.72 3.97
CA PRO A 94 -8.99 4.77 5.08
C PRO A 94 -7.93 5.12 6.14
N ARG A 95 -8.37 5.27 7.40
CA ARG A 95 -7.50 5.46 8.57
C ARG A 95 -6.95 4.14 9.09
#